data_AF-A0A1H6UJY3-F1
#
_entry.id   AF-A0A1H6UJY3-F1
#
_cell.length_a   1.000
_cell.length_b   1.000
_cell.length_c   1.000
_cell.angle_alpha   90.00
_cell.angle_beta   90.00
_cell.angle_gamma   90.00
#
_symmetry.space_group_name_H-M   'P 1'
#
loop_
_entity.id
_entity.type
_entity.pdbx_description
1 polymer ?
#
loop_
_entity_poly.entity_id
_entity_poly.type
_entity_poly.pdbx_seq_one_letter_code
_entity_poly.pdbx_strand_id
1 'polypeptide(L)'
;MNRAACLLLPLALILAGCGQSAPGGIVGPPPLPSGVTVKFAPAPAGSYLALLTDEDEASEVVYQQRVDTGATSAAPNLNDWAKLSERAAALTLPGGETTKARLLFLKWGMWQDKNGNGEPDAGEWLDRMTHDRVVYASQDMQARFTTESPKMRQFWSFTQGWSRAEHYVYLPAGSDTYIRESKSTGYGVYELHEDTPITSM
;
A
#
# COMPACT_ATOMS: atom_id res chain seq x y z
N MET A 1 -73.04 50.06 -14.92
CA MET A 1 -72.20 50.30 -13.72
C MET A 1 -71.09 49.26 -13.69
N ASN A 2 -69.84 49.73 -13.69
CA ASN A 2 -68.58 49.14 -13.19
C ASN A 2 -68.15 47.75 -13.75
N ARG A 3 -67.05 47.65 -14.54
CA ARG A 3 -65.60 47.50 -14.16
C ARG A 3 -65.37 46.28 -13.25
N ALA A 4 -64.39 45.39 -13.37
CA ALA A 4 -63.00 45.34 -13.87
C ALA A 4 -62.62 43.82 -13.98
N ALA A 5 -61.84 43.30 -14.94
CA ALA A 5 -60.39 43.41 -15.19
C ALA A 5 -59.45 42.81 -14.11
N CYS A 6 -58.42 42.10 -14.61
CA CYS A 6 -57.15 41.67 -13.96
C CYS A 6 -57.21 40.45 -13.03
N LEU A 7 -56.26 39.50 -12.99
CA LEU A 7 -54.83 39.52 -13.33
C LEU A 7 -54.35 38.11 -13.78
N LEU A 8 -53.51 38.10 -14.82
CA LEU A 8 -52.46 37.12 -15.08
C LEU A 8 -51.31 37.33 -14.07
N LEU A 9 -50.75 36.25 -13.52
CA LEU A 9 -49.41 36.25 -12.91
C LEU A 9 -48.71 34.89 -13.17
N PRO A 10 -47.49 34.89 -13.71
CA PRO A 10 -46.64 33.71 -13.87
C PRO A 10 -45.77 33.52 -12.61
N LEU A 11 -45.58 32.30 -12.13
CA LEU A 11 -44.72 32.02 -10.99
C LEU A 11 -43.53 31.12 -11.37
N ALA A 12 -42.41 31.81 -11.58
CA ALA A 12 -41.02 31.47 -11.29
C ALA A 12 -40.62 29.97 -11.24
N LEU A 13 -39.88 29.54 -12.27
CA LEU A 13 -38.90 28.45 -12.17
C LEU A 13 -37.79 28.87 -11.20
N ILE A 14 -37.75 28.24 -10.02
CA ILE A 14 -36.63 28.34 -9.09
C ILE A 14 -35.53 27.40 -9.61
N LEU A 15 -34.40 27.97 -10.02
CA LEU A 15 -33.15 27.23 -10.20
C LEU A 15 -32.73 26.65 -8.84
N ALA A 16 -32.94 25.35 -8.65
CA ALA A 16 -32.28 24.61 -7.59
C ALA A 16 -30.81 24.43 -7.99
N GLY A 17 -29.96 25.34 -7.51
CA GLY A 17 -28.51 25.15 -7.54
C GLY A 17 -28.16 23.88 -6.77
N CYS A 18 -27.56 22.91 -7.46
CA CYS A 18 -26.88 21.79 -6.81
C CYS A 18 -25.66 22.34 -6.09
N GLY A 19 -25.83 22.74 -4.83
CA GLY A 19 -24.72 22.97 -3.93
C GLY A 19 -24.01 21.64 -3.71
N GLN A 20 -22.89 21.46 -4.41
CA GLN A 20 -22.00 20.33 -4.24
C GLN A 20 -21.27 20.55 -2.91
N SER A 21 -21.81 19.98 -1.84
CA SER A 21 -21.14 19.91 -0.55
C SER A 21 -19.84 19.15 -0.73
N ALA A 22 -18.71 19.86 -0.66
CA ALA A 22 -17.41 19.24 -0.49
C ALA A 22 -17.48 18.37 0.78
N PRO A 23 -17.11 17.08 0.73
CA PRO A 23 -17.01 16.30 1.94
C PRO A 23 -15.81 16.83 2.71
N GLY A 24 -16.09 17.67 3.71
CA GLY A 24 -15.20 17.95 4.82
C GLY A 24 -15.01 16.67 5.61
N GLY A 25 -14.10 15.81 5.14
CA GLY A 25 -13.65 14.63 5.86
C GLY A 25 -12.68 15.04 6.95
N ILE A 26 -12.95 14.53 8.16
CA ILE A 26 -12.19 14.71 9.39
C ILE A 26 -10.67 14.68 9.12
N VAL A 27 -9.96 15.73 9.54
CA VAL A 27 -8.50 15.83 9.53
C VAL A 27 -7.96 14.90 10.62
N GLY A 28 -7.90 13.61 10.32
CA GLY A 28 -7.28 12.58 11.16
C GLY A 28 -6.45 11.65 10.29
N PRO A 29 -5.48 10.93 10.88
CA PRO A 29 -4.73 9.92 10.13
C PRO A 29 -5.72 8.91 9.49
N PRO A 30 -5.41 8.42 8.28
CA PRO A 30 -6.27 7.48 7.58
C PRO A 30 -6.42 6.20 8.40
N PRO A 31 -7.60 5.54 8.35
CA PRO A 31 -7.81 4.32 9.12
C PRO A 31 -6.81 3.24 8.70
N LEU A 32 -6.34 2.50 9.68
CA LEU A 32 -5.50 1.33 9.47
C LEU A 32 -6.33 0.17 8.91
N PRO A 33 -5.73 -0.73 8.12
CA PRO A 33 -6.44 -1.91 7.64
C PRO A 33 -6.81 -2.81 8.83
N SER A 34 -7.95 -3.50 8.77
CA SER A 34 -8.33 -4.47 9.80
C SER A 34 -8.09 -5.89 9.31
N GLY A 35 -7.92 -6.84 10.25
CA GLY A 35 -7.77 -8.26 9.91
C GLY A 35 -6.47 -8.59 9.16
N VAL A 36 -5.42 -7.77 9.30
CA VAL A 36 -4.11 -8.07 8.72
C VAL A 36 -3.56 -9.36 9.35
N THR A 37 -3.13 -10.28 8.51
CA THR A 37 -2.46 -11.52 8.93
C THR A 37 -1.24 -11.72 8.06
N VAL A 38 -0.11 -12.03 8.68
CA VAL A 38 1.12 -12.33 8.00
C VAL A 38 1.45 -13.80 8.22
N LYS A 39 1.51 -14.58 7.14
CA LYS A 39 1.81 -16.01 7.15
C LYS A 39 3.27 -16.24 6.82
N PHE A 40 3.86 -17.28 7.40
CA PHE A 40 5.26 -17.65 7.21
C PHE A 40 5.48 -19.14 7.52
N ALA A 41 6.60 -19.69 7.08
CA ALA A 41 7.09 -20.99 7.53
C ALA A 41 7.33 -20.98 9.05
N PRO A 42 7.31 -22.14 9.74
CA PRO A 42 7.46 -22.20 11.20
C PRO A 42 8.63 -21.34 11.73
N ALA A 43 8.31 -20.38 12.59
CA ALA A 43 9.27 -19.39 13.07
C ALA A 43 10.37 -20.04 13.95
N PRO A 44 11.66 -19.76 13.70
CA PRO A 44 12.75 -20.10 14.61
C PRO A 44 12.59 -19.49 16.02
N ALA A 45 13.39 -19.97 16.97
CA ALA A 45 13.47 -19.36 18.28
C ALA A 45 14.08 -17.96 18.20
N GLY A 46 13.52 -16.99 18.94
CA GLY A 46 13.99 -15.61 18.94
C GLY A 46 13.60 -14.80 17.69
N SER A 47 12.59 -15.24 16.93
CA SER A 47 12.17 -14.53 15.73
C SER A 47 11.31 -13.30 15.99
N TYR A 48 11.49 -12.31 15.14
CA TYR A 48 10.67 -11.10 15.04
C TYR A 48 10.09 -10.98 13.64
N LEU A 49 8.82 -10.61 13.57
CA LEU A 49 8.19 -10.11 12.35
C LEU A 49 8.42 -8.60 12.31
N ALA A 50 8.92 -8.08 11.19
CA ALA A 50 9.26 -6.68 11.03
C ALA A 50 8.62 -6.09 9.77
N LEU A 51 8.20 -4.83 9.85
CA LEU A 51 7.80 -4.03 8.70
C LEU A 51 8.91 -3.03 8.42
N LEU A 52 9.33 -2.96 7.16
CA LEU A 52 10.46 -2.15 6.72
C LEU A 52 10.05 -1.14 5.66
N THR A 53 10.76 -0.01 5.58
CA THR A 53 10.72 0.83 4.37
C THR A 53 11.21 0.03 3.16
N ASP A 54 10.56 0.22 2.01
CA ASP A 54 10.94 -0.45 0.76
C ASP A 54 12.10 0.31 0.07
N GLU A 55 13.24 0.39 0.76
CA GLU A 55 14.49 0.99 0.26
C GLU A 55 15.59 -0.07 0.25
N ASP A 56 16.06 -0.51 -0.92
CA ASP A 56 16.88 -1.74 -1.04
C ASP A 56 18.10 -1.77 -0.10
N GLU A 57 18.90 -0.71 -0.04
CA GLU A 57 20.12 -0.65 0.79
C GLU A 57 19.94 0.07 2.14
N ALA A 58 18.83 0.79 2.32
CA ALA A 58 18.56 1.64 3.48
C ALA A 58 17.26 1.28 4.23
N SER A 59 16.74 0.06 4.02
CA SER A 59 15.51 -0.43 4.64
C SER A 59 15.57 -0.24 6.17
N GLU A 60 14.71 0.63 6.69
CA GLU A 60 14.56 0.91 8.11
C GLU A 60 13.42 0.07 8.69
N VAL A 61 13.63 -0.54 9.85
CA VAL A 61 12.54 -1.20 10.60
C VAL A 61 11.65 -0.14 11.23
N VAL A 62 10.41 -0.05 10.75
CA VAL A 62 9.40 0.91 11.23
C VAL A 62 8.38 0.27 12.19
N TYR A 63 8.41 -1.06 12.28
CA TYR A 63 7.63 -1.84 13.24
C TYR A 63 8.27 -3.22 13.42
N GLN A 64 8.21 -3.76 14.63
CA GLN A 64 8.57 -5.15 14.90
C GLN A 64 7.72 -5.74 16.02
N GLN A 65 7.49 -7.05 15.94
CA GLN A 65 6.80 -7.83 16.95
C GLN A 65 7.48 -9.18 17.10
N ARG A 66 7.69 -9.61 18.35
CA ARG A 66 8.20 -10.94 18.65
C ARG A 66 7.19 -12.00 18.24
N VAL A 67 7.67 -13.09 17.66
CA VAL A 67 6.86 -14.23 17.23
C VAL A 67 7.24 -15.46 18.03
N ASP A 68 6.24 -16.22 18.46
CA ASP A 68 6.47 -17.47 19.20
C ASP A 68 7.11 -18.54 18.30
N THR A 69 8.01 -19.33 18.89
CA THR A 69 8.67 -20.42 18.17
C THR A 69 7.66 -21.43 17.61
N GLY A 70 7.82 -21.78 16.34
CA GLY A 70 6.94 -22.71 15.63
C GLY A 70 5.64 -22.10 15.13
N ALA A 71 5.36 -20.82 15.42
CA ALA A 71 4.21 -20.13 14.83
C ALA A 71 4.35 -20.06 13.31
N THR A 72 3.21 -20.11 12.60
CA THR A 72 3.14 -20.03 11.12
C THR A 72 2.38 -18.80 10.63
N SER A 73 1.93 -17.96 11.56
CA SER A 73 1.28 -16.69 11.25
C SER A 73 1.29 -15.75 12.45
N ALA A 74 1.21 -14.45 12.20
CA ALA A 74 0.99 -13.44 13.22
C ALA A 74 -0.05 -12.42 12.75
N ALA A 75 -0.83 -11.90 13.70
CA ALA A 75 -1.68 -10.74 13.52
C ALA A 75 -0.95 -9.52 14.13
N PRO A 76 -0.41 -8.60 13.31
CA PRO A 76 0.34 -7.46 13.80
C PRO A 76 -0.55 -6.44 14.50
N ASN A 77 -0.04 -5.83 15.58
CA ASN A 77 -0.64 -4.64 16.17
C ASN A 77 -0.29 -3.41 15.32
N LEU A 78 -1.31 -2.80 14.72
CA LEU A 78 -1.13 -1.73 13.75
C LEU A 78 -1.15 -0.34 14.39
N ASN A 79 -1.48 -0.21 15.68
CA ASN A 79 -1.69 1.10 16.31
C ASN A 79 -0.46 2.01 16.20
N ASP A 80 0.74 1.44 16.25
CA ASP A 80 1.99 2.19 16.14
C ASP A 80 2.27 2.68 14.70
N TRP A 81 1.51 2.20 13.71
CA TRP A 81 1.71 2.51 12.30
C TRP A 81 0.93 3.75 11.84
N ALA A 82 -0.04 4.21 12.63
CA ALA A 82 -0.96 5.26 12.20
C ALA A 82 -0.24 6.54 11.76
N LYS A 83 0.93 6.83 12.32
CA LYS A 83 1.77 7.99 11.97
C LYS A 83 2.65 7.78 10.75
N LEU A 84 2.88 6.54 10.30
CA LEU A 84 3.77 6.26 9.17
C LEU A 84 3.30 6.92 7.87
N SER A 85 2.00 7.20 7.72
CA SER A 85 1.49 7.91 6.55
C SER A 85 2.07 9.31 6.38
N GLU A 86 2.58 9.94 7.45
CA GLU A 86 3.26 11.24 7.39
C GLU A 86 4.57 11.17 6.58
N ARG A 87 5.20 10.00 6.51
CA ARG A 87 6.41 9.75 5.72
C ARG A 87 6.15 9.61 4.22
N ALA A 88 4.89 9.55 3.79
CA ALA A 88 4.55 9.40 2.39
C ALA A 88 5.04 10.59 1.57
N ALA A 89 5.61 10.33 0.39
CA ALA A 89 6.19 11.34 -0.48
C ALA A 89 5.69 11.17 -1.91
N ALA A 90 5.69 12.26 -2.67
CA ALA A 90 5.47 12.16 -4.11
C ALA A 90 6.72 11.54 -4.75
N LEU A 91 6.53 10.58 -5.64
CA LEU A 91 7.62 9.85 -6.28
C LEU A 91 7.81 10.35 -7.70
N THR A 92 9.06 10.54 -8.13
CA THR A 92 9.39 10.81 -9.52
C THR A 92 9.49 9.49 -10.26
N LEU A 93 8.59 9.25 -11.21
CA LEU A 93 8.56 8.05 -12.03
C LEU A 93 9.59 8.13 -13.16
N PRO A 94 10.02 6.98 -13.72
CA PRO A 94 10.73 6.95 -14.99
C PRO A 94 9.97 7.75 -16.06
N GLY A 95 10.64 8.74 -16.65
CA GLY A 95 10.04 9.75 -17.53
C GLY A 95 9.87 11.15 -16.89
N GLY A 96 10.15 11.27 -15.59
CA GLY A 96 10.21 12.57 -14.89
C GLY A 96 8.87 13.08 -14.36
N GLU A 97 7.77 12.36 -14.60
CA GLU A 97 6.47 12.70 -14.00
C GLU A 97 6.48 12.37 -12.50
N THR A 98 6.01 13.31 -11.68
CA THR A 98 5.80 13.07 -10.25
C THR A 98 4.40 12.53 -9.99
N THR A 99 4.29 11.54 -9.10
CA THR A 99 2.99 10.99 -8.70
C THR A 99 2.11 12.06 -8.06
N LYS A 100 0.83 12.11 -8.46
CA LYS A 100 -0.16 13.03 -7.88
C LYS A 100 -0.49 12.69 -6.42
N ALA A 101 -0.45 11.40 -6.08
CA ALA A 101 -0.54 10.94 -4.69
C ALA A 101 0.84 10.93 -4.05
N ARG A 102 0.87 11.20 -2.74
CA ARG A 102 2.02 10.85 -1.89
C ARG A 102 1.90 9.38 -1.54
N LEU A 103 2.98 8.64 -1.76
CA LEU A 103 3.04 7.20 -1.59
C LEU A 103 4.04 6.83 -0.50
N LEU A 104 3.76 5.74 0.20
CA LEU A 104 4.73 5.04 1.04
C LEU A 104 4.57 3.55 0.77
N PHE A 105 5.67 2.90 0.42
CA PHE A 105 5.74 1.45 0.27
C PHE A 105 6.54 0.87 1.43
N LEU A 106 5.99 -0.17 2.03
CA LEU A 106 6.63 -0.95 3.08
C LEU A 106 6.58 -2.43 2.71
N LYS A 107 7.53 -3.19 3.23
CA LYS A 107 7.62 -4.64 3.01
C LYS A 107 7.72 -5.36 4.35
N TRP A 108 7.19 -6.57 4.41
CA TRP A 108 7.39 -7.43 5.57
C TRP A 108 8.71 -8.18 5.44
N GLY A 109 9.34 -8.44 6.57
CA GLY A 109 10.49 -9.31 6.71
C GLY A 109 10.46 -10.03 8.05
N MET A 110 11.33 -11.03 8.20
CA MET A 110 11.57 -11.67 9.48
C MET A 110 13.06 -11.75 9.75
N TRP A 111 13.41 -11.62 11.02
CA TRP A 111 14.78 -11.76 11.48
C TRP A 111 14.80 -12.54 12.81
N GLN A 112 15.98 -13.02 13.18
CA GLN A 112 16.21 -13.80 14.40
C GLN A 112 17.20 -13.06 15.29
N ASP A 113 16.77 -12.70 16.49
CA ASP A 113 17.61 -12.10 17.52
C ASP A 113 18.53 -13.17 18.11
N LYS A 114 19.74 -13.31 17.55
CA LYS A 114 20.70 -14.35 17.95
C LYS A 114 21.53 -13.91 19.15
N ASN A 115 21.66 -12.60 19.37
CA ASN A 115 22.49 -12.02 20.42
C ASN A 115 21.69 -11.45 21.61
N GLY A 116 20.36 -11.37 21.51
CA GLY A 116 19.45 -10.92 22.55
C GLY A 116 19.35 -9.40 22.71
N ASN A 117 19.79 -8.60 21.74
CA ASN A 117 19.78 -7.14 21.82
C ASN A 117 18.41 -6.52 21.44
N GLY A 118 17.52 -7.30 20.82
CA GLY A 118 16.22 -6.82 20.35
C GLY A 118 16.26 -5.93 19.10
N GLU A 119 17.40 -5.87 18.40
CA GLU A 119 17.63 -5.09 17.18
C GLU A 119 18.19 -5.97 16.06
N PRO A 120 17.76 -5.80 14.79
CA PRO A 120 18.24 -6.63 13.70
C PRO A 120 19.69 -6.33 13.33
N ASP A 121 20.56 -7.35 13.41
CA ASP A 121 21.95 -7.25 12.96
C ASP A 121 22.22 -7.92 11.60
N ALA A 122 23.40 -7.64 11.05
CA ALA A 122 23.88 -8.30 9.83
C ALA A 122 23.93 -9.83 10.01
N GLY A 123 23.25 -10.56 9.13
CA GLY A 123 23.17 -12.02 9.18
C GLY A 123 22.08 -12.59 10.10
N GLU A 124 21.21 -11.73 10.66
CA GLU A 124 20.05 -12.14 11.45
C GLU A 124 18.75 -12.15 10.65
N TRP A 125 18.70 -11.46 9.51
CA TRP A 125 17.59 -11.52 8.57
C TRP A 125 17.41 -12.95 8.04
N LEU A 126 16.17 -13.43 8.13
CA LEU A 126 15.78 -14.68 7.50
C LEU A 126 15.56 -14.40 6.01
N ASP A 127 15.97 -15.36 5.17
CA ASP A 127 15.73 -15.32 3.73
C ASP A 127 14.25 -15.59 3.45
N ARG A 128 13.45 -14.55 3.68
CA ARG A 128 11.99 -14.56 3.62
C ARG A 128 11.53 -13.28 2.95
N MET A 129 10.85 -13.41 1.81
CA MET A 129 10.37 -12.28 1.04
C MET A 129 8.84 -12.22 1.00
N THR A 130 8.29 -11.01 0.91
CA THR A 130 6.92 -10.81 0.41
C THR A 130 6.97 -10.23 -0.99
N HIS A 131 6.14 -10.79 -1.87
CA HIS A 131 5.89 -10.20 -3.18
C HIS A 131 5.07 -8.92 -3.06
N ASP A 132 4.10 -8.93 -2.15
CA ASP A 132 3.22 -7.81 -1.92
C ASP A 132 3.86 -6.75 -1.04
N ARG A 133 3.31 -5.54 -1.12
CA ARG A 133 3.71 -4.41 -0.28
C ARG A 133 2.56 -3.99 0.62
N VAL A 134 2.87 -3.44 1.78
CA VAL A 134 1.94 -2.54 2.46
C VAL A 134 2.12 -1.19 1.77
N VAL A 135 1.04 -0.62 1.24
CA VAL A 135 1.08 0.69 0.58
C VAL A 135 0.16 1.66 1.30
N TYR A 136 0.63 2.88 1.44
CA TYR A 136 -0.21 4.03 1.72
C TYR A 136 -0.26 4.95 0.51
N ALA A 137 -1.47 5.40 0.13
CA ALA A 137 -1.67 6.44 -0.86
C ALA A 137 -2.50 7.59 -0.29
N SER A 138 -2.04 8.83 -0.46
CA SER A 138 -2.77 10.01 0.06
C SER A 138 -4.09 10.29 -0.65
N GLN A 139 -4.25 9.76 -1.87
CA GLN A 139 -5.46 9.83 -2.69
C GLN A 139 -5.43 8.68 -3.70
N ASP A 140 -6.58 8.34 -4.29
CA ASP A 140 -6.65 7.37 -5.38
C ASP A 140 -5.69 7.74 -6.51
N MET A 141 -4.97 6.75 -7.05
CA MET A 141 -4.02 7.01 -8.12
C MET A 141 -3.84 5.83 -9.07
N GLN A 142 -3.53 6.17 -10.33
CA GLN A 142 -3.03 5.22 -11.31
C GLN A 142 -1.78 5.78 -11.99
N ALA A 143 -0.80 4.92 -12.23
CA ALA A 143 0.41 5.28 -12.96
C ALA A 143 0.81 4.16 -13.91
N ARG A 144 1.41 4.57 -15.03
CA ARG A 144 1.97 3.66 -16.04
C ARG A 144 3.30 4.21 -16.48
N PHE A 145 4.34 3.40 -16.35
CA PHE A 145 5.69 3.80 -16.72
C PHE A 145 6.51 2.56 -17.09
N THR A 146 7.73 2.78 -17.59
CA THR A 146 8.63 1.69 -17.98
C THR A 146 9.95 1.84 -17.23
N THR A 147 10.46 0.75 -16.65
CA THR A 147 11.83 0.69 -16.13
C THR A 147 12.75 0.04 -17.14
N GLU A 148 14.04 0.41 -17.15
CA GLU A 148 15.02 -0.10 -18.12
C GLU A 148 15.72 -1.38 -17.65
N SER A 149 15.91 -1.56 -16.33
CA SER A 149 16.58 -2.74 -15.78
C SER A 149 15.89 -3.23 -14.48
N PRO A 150 15.16 -4.37 -14.52
CA PRO A 150 14.76 -5.08 -15.74
C PRO A 150 13.82 -4.22 -16.61
N LYS A 151 13.81 -4.49 -17.92
CA LYS A 151 12.90 -3.86 -18.87
C LYS A 151 11.47 -4.28 -18.54
N MET A 152 10.66 -3.37 -18.01
CA MET A 152 9.37 -3.72 -17.43
C MET A 152 8.35 -2.60 -17.58
N ARG A 153 7.15 -2.94 -18.06
CA ARG A 153 5.98 -2.05 -18.06
C ARG A 153 5.26 -2.18 -16.73
N GLN A 154 5.17 -1.07 -16.01
CA GLN A 154 4.61 -0.98 -14.68
C GLN A 154 3.20 -0.42 -14.75
N PHE A 155 2.27 -1.03 -14.03
CA PHE A 155 0.90 -0.57 -13.87
C PHE A 155 0.57 -0.51 -12.38
N TRP A 156 0.40 0.71 -11.88
CA TRP A 156 0.03 0.94 -10.49
C TRP A 156 -1.40 1.40 -10.40
N SER A 157 -2.15 0.85 -9.44
CA SER A 157 -3.52 1.25 -9.13
C SER A 157 -3.75 1.17 -7.62
N PHE A 158 -3.67 2.31 -6.94
CA PHE A 158 -3.81 2.38 -5.49
C PHE A 158 -5.06 3.16 -5.09
N THR A 159 -5.75 2.64 -4.07
CA THR A 159 -6.85 3.33 -3.39
C THR A 159 -6.28 4.18 -2.27
N GLN A 160 -6.94 5.32 -1.99
CA GLN A 160 -6.61 6.18 -0.86
C GLN A 160 -6.58 5.39 0.45
N GLY A 161 -5.59 5.68 1.30
CA GLY A 161 -5.40 5.04 2.59
C GLY A 161 -4.40 3.89 2.55
N TRP A 162 -4.40 3.10 3.62
CA TRP A 162 -3.56 1.93 3.77
C TRP A 162 -4.19 0.72 3.09
N SER A 163 -3.39 -0.04 2.35
CA SER A 163 -3.83 -1.29 1.72
C SER A 163 -2.67 -2.26 1.52
N ARG A 164 -2.99 -3.52 1.24
CA ARG A 164 -2.04 -4.43 0.60
C ARG A 164 -1.99 -4.07 -0.88
N ALA A 165 -0.80 -3.80 -1.40
CA ALA A 165 -0.53 -3.76 -2.82
C ALA A 165 -0.15 -5.16 -3.28
N GLU A 166 -1.14 -5.86 -3.83
CA GLU A 166 -0.93 -7.15 -4.47
C GLU A 166 -0.10 -6.98 -5.74
N HIS A 167 0.86 -7.88 -5.91
CA HIS A 167 1.88 -7.78 -6.94
C HIS A 167 1.86 -8.97 -7.88
N TYR A 168 1.85 -8.70 -9.20
CA TYR A 168 1.98 -9.70 -10.25
C TYR A 168 3.07 -9.31 -11.23
N VAL A 169 4.00 -10.22 -11.54
CA VAL A 169 5.00 -10.08 -12.61
C VAL A 169 4.90 -11.27 -13.55
N TYR A 170 4.93 -10.99 -14.85
CA TYR A 170 5.03 -12.02 -15.88
C TYR A 170 5.74 -11.49 -17.13
N LEU A 171 6.30 -12.41 -17.91
CA LEU A 171 6.86 -12.13 -19.23
C LEU A 171 5.88 -12.65 -20.29
N PRO A 172 5.24 -11.79 -21.09
CA PRO A 172 4.40 -12.24 -22.19
C PRO A 172 5.20 -13.09 -23.19
N ALA A 173 4.56 -14.11 -23.77
CA ALA A 173 5.20 -14.96 -24.77
C ALA A 173 5.72 -14.13 -25.95
N GLY A 174 7.01 -14.31 -26.29
CA GLY A 174 7.68 -13.57 -27.36
C GLY A 174 8.05 -12.12 -27.01
N SER A 175 7.93 -11.69 -25.75
CA SER A 175 8.37 -10.38 -25.27
C SER A 175 9.75 -10.46 -24.61
N ASP A 176 10.52 -9.38 -24.70
CA ASP A 176 11.71 -9.12 -23.87
C ASP A 176 11.42 -8.19 -22.68
N THR A 177 10.15 -7.78 -22.56
CA THR A 177 9.68 -6.76 -21.63
C THR A 177 8.68 -7.38 -20.67
N TYR A 178 9.00 -7.38 -19.38
CA TYR A 178 8.11 -7.83 -18.33
C TYR A 178 6.91 -6.90 -18.18
N ILE A 179 5.81 -7.44 -17.66
CA ILE A 179 4.68 -6.65 -17.16
C ILE A 179 4.64 -6.84 -15.64
N ARG A 180 4.53 -5.72 -14.93
CA ARG A 180 4.29 -5.70 -13.48
C ARG A 180 3.03 -4.91 -13.16
N GLU A 181 2.14 -5.55 -12.41
CA GLU A 181 0.96 -4.91 -11.86
C GLU A 181 1.08 -4.84 -10.34
N SER A 182 0.81 -3.67 -9.77
CA SER A 182 0.71 -3.44 -8.32
C SER A 182 -0.63 -2.79 -8.01
N LYS A 183 -1.49 -3.47 -7.27
CA LYS A 183 -2.88 -3.05 -7.06
C LYS A 183 -3.31 -3.15 -5.61
N SER A 184 -3.96 -2.10 -5.10
CA SER A 184 -4.61 -2.14 -3.79
C SER A 184 -5.69 -3.22 -3.74
N THR A 185 -5.65 -4.03 -2.68
CA THR A 185 -6.67 -5.04 -2.36
C THR A 185 -7.22 -4.83 -0.96
N GLY A 186 -8.49 -5.21 -0.76
CA GLY A 186 -9.15 -5.19 0.56
C GLY A 186 -8.75 -6.37 1.45
N TYR A 187 -8.01 -7.35 0.92
CA TYR A 187 -7.58 -8.54 1.67
C TYR A 187 -6.24 -8.28 2.37
N GLY A 188 -6.23 -8.29 3.71
CA GLY A 188 -5.05 -8.03 4.54
C GLY A 188 -4.13 -9.24 4.79
N VAL A 189 -4.18 -10.28 3.97
CA VAL A 189 -3.32 -11.47 4.18
C VAL A 189 -2.03 -11.31 3.38
N TYR A 190 -0.89 -11.38 4.06
CA TYR A 190 0.46 -11.42 3.46
C TYR A 190 1.07 -12.79 3.67
N GLU A 191 1.96 -13.19 2.78
CA GLU A 191 2.69 -14.45 2.91
C GLU A 191 4.18 -14.21 2.65
N LEU A 192 4.99 -14.60 3.63
CA LEU A 192 6.44 -14.60 3.56
C LEU A 192 6.88 -16.00 3.15
N HIS A 193 7.55 -16.07 2.02
CA HIS A 193 8.07 -17.31 1.48
C HIS A 193 9.60 -17.27 1.50
N GLU A 194 10.23 -18.44 1.53
CA GLU A 194 11.62 -18.56 1.06
C GLU A 194 11.72 -17.97 -0.36
N ASP A 195 12.86 -17.38 -0.69
CA ASP A 195 13.15 -16.96 -2.05
C ASP A 195 12.88 -18.12 -3.00
N THR A 196 11.93 -17.91 -3.91
CA THR A 196 11.74 -18.87 -5.00
C THR A 196 12.89 -18.63 -5.97
N PRO A 197 13.72 -19.65 -6.26
CA PRO A 197 14.74 -19.49 -7.29
C PRO A 197 14.05 -19.02 -8.57
N ILE A 198 14.69 -18.11 -9.32
CA ILE A 198 14.24 -17.60 -10.63
C ILE A 198 14.37 -18.72 -11.68
N THR A 199 13.75 -19.87 -11.43
CA THR A 199 13.67 -21.03 -12.31
C THR A 199 12.24 -21.51 -12.32
N SER A 200 11.38 -20.70 -12.90
CA SER A 200 10.21 -21.16 -13.64
C SER A 200 10.14 -20.30 -14.89
N MET A 201 11.11 -20.54 -15.79
CA MET A 201 11.02 -20.15 -17.20
C MET A 201 9.91 -20.94 -17.88
#